data_AF-A0A6G2D6K9-F1
#
_entry.id   AF-A0A6G2D6K9-F1
#
_cell.length_a   1.000
_cell.length_b   1.000
_cell.length_c   1.000
_cell.angle_alpha   90.00
_cell.angle_beta   90.00
_cell.angle_gamma   90.00
#
_symmetry.space_group_name_H-M   'P 1'
#
loop_
_entity.id
_entity.type
_entity.pdbx_description
1 polymer ?
#
loop_
_entity_poly.entity_id
_entity_poly.type
_entity_poly.pdbx_seq_one_letter_code
_entity_poly.pdbx_strand_id
1 'polypeptide(L)' 'HLLNENDVDLVKEALKTAINSGKPNIKYIGGILRNWQMNNVTTVEQVRQSEKKNKDKKEEQEAKDEWGY' A
#
# COMPACT_ATOMS: atom_id res chain seq x y z
N HIS A 1 2.37 -12.76 17.33
CA HIS A 1 3.18 -12.40 16.16
C HIS A 1 2.85 -10.98 15.74
N LEU A 2 3.38 -10.02 16.49
CA LEU A 2 3.40 -8.62 16.06
C LEU A 2 4.44 -8.53 14.94
N LEU A 3 4.13 -7.79 13.89
CA LEU A 3 5.09 -7.40 12.86
C LEU A 3 6.41 -7.06 13.53
N ASN A 4 7.43 -7.89 13.30
CA ASN A 4 8.79 -7.47 13.59
C ASN A 4 8.96 -6.23 12.72
N GLU A 5 9.07 -5.04 13.33
CA GLU A 5 8.89 -3.71 12.75
C GLU A 5 9.73 -3.39 11.49
N ASN A 6 10.48 -4.36 10.97
CA ASN A 6 11.41 -4.24 9.86
C ASN A 6 11.42 -5.51 9.00
N ASP A 7 10.25 -6.03 8.60
CA ASP A 7 10.23 -7.01 7.52
C ASP A 7 10.63 -6.29 6.23
N VAL A 8 11.93 -6.38 5.92
CA VAL A 8 12.58 -5.67 4.83
C VAL A 8 11.87 -5.94 3.51
N ASP A 9 11.24 -7.10 3.37
CA ASP A 9 10.51 -7.47 2.17
C ASP A 9 9.17 -6.73 2.04
N LEU A 10 8.46 -6.44 3.14
CA LEU A 10 7.30 -5.54 3.10
C LEU A 10 7.73 -4.13 2.70
N VAL A 11 8.80 -3.60 3.29
CA VAL A 11 9.29 -2.25 2.97
C VAL A 11 9.73 -2.15 1.51
N LYS A 12 10.41 -3.16 0.97
CA LYS A 12 10.78 -3.23 -0.46
C LYS A 12 9.54 -3.22 -1.36
N GLU A 13 8.51 -3.98 -1.03
CA GLU A 13 7.27 -3.99 -1.81
C GLU A 13 6.57 -2.63 -1.75
N ALA A 14 6.50 -1.99 -0.57
CA ALA A 14 5.89 -0.66 -0.42
C ALA A 14 6.65 0.39 -1.24
N LEU A 15 7.98 0.29 -1.26
CA LEU A 15 8.83 1.15 -2.09
C LEU A 15 8.59 0.90 -3.59
N LYS A 16 8.48 -0.35 -4.05
CA LYS A 16 8.15 -0.67 -5.44
C LYS A 16 6.80 -0.07 -5.84
N THR A 17 5.77 -0.21 -5.00
CA THR A 17 4.46 0.40 -5.24
C THR A 17 4.55 1.93 -5.32
N ALA A 18 5.34 2.55 -4.43
CA ALA A 18 5.55 3.99 -4.43
C ALA A 18 6.26 4.49 -5.70
N ILE A 19 7.28 3.76 -6.16
CA ILE A 19 7.99 4.03 -7.42
C ILE A 19 7.06 3.88 -8.62
N ASN A 20 6.30 2.77 -8.69
CA ASN A 20 5.31 2.54 -9.76
C ASN A 20 4.22 3.61 -9.78
N SER A 21 3.86 4.17 -8.62
CA SER A 21 2.91 5.28 -8.50
C SER A 21 3.50 6.64 -8.86
N GLY A 22 4.80 6.71 -9.23
CA GLY A 22 5.51 7.96 -9.52
C GLY A 22 5.73 8.85 -8.28
N LYS A 23 5.49 8.33 -7.07
CA LYS A 23 5.52 9.07 -5.80
C LYS A 23 6.41 8.33 -4.78
N PRO A 24 7.74 8.25 -4.98
CA PRO A 24 8.67 7.56 -4.07
C PRO A 24 8.96 8.41 -2.83
N ASN A 25 7.92 8.78 -2.08
CA ASN A 25 8.05 9.61 -0.88
C ASN A 25 7.82 8.77 0.38
N ILE A 26 8.61 9.03 1.41
CA ILE A 26 8.60 8.25 2.67
C ILE A 26 7.24 8.34 3.37
N LYS A 27 6.54 9.49 3.26
CA LYS A 27 5.19 9.65 3.81
C LYS A 27 4.18 8.69 3.18
N TYR A 28 4.26 8.49 1.86
CA TYR A 28 3.40 7.61 1.09
C TYR A 28 3.73 6.15 1.37
N ILE A 29 5.03 5.82 1.44
CA ILE A 29 5.48 4.48 1.86
C ILE A 29 4.96 4.16 3.27
N GLY A 30 5.07 5.10 4.22
CA GLY A 30 4.52 4.94 5.56
C GLY A 30 2.99 4.79 5.58
N GLY A 31 2.28 5.47 4.67
CA GLY A 31 0.84 5.31 4.47
C GLY A 31 0.46 3.91 3.96
N ILE A 32 1.21 3.39 2.98
CA ILE A 32 1.05 2.03 2.45
C ILE A 32 1.27 1.00 3.58
N LEU A 33 2.39 1.11 4.30
CA LEU A 33 2.71 0.21 5.41
C LEU A 33 1.60 0.24 6.48
N ARG A 34 1.16 1.43 6.89
CA ARG A 34 0.07 1.59 7.87
C ARG A 34 -1.24 0.96 7.39
N ASN A 35 -1.56 1.09 6.10
CA ASN A 35 -2.74 0.46 5.52
C ASN A 35 -2.63 -1.07 5.57
N TRP A 36 -1.48 -1.65 5.25
CA TRP A 36 -1.26 -3.09 5.40
C TRP A 36 -1.38 -3.54 6.85
N GLN A 37 -0.81 -2.80 7.80
CA GLN A 37 -0.98 -3.07 9.23
C GLN A 37 -2.46 -3.07 9.65
N MET A 38 -3.25 -2.08 9.21
CA MET A 38 -4.68 -2.01 9.50
C MET A 38 -5.47 -3.18 8.90
N ASN A 39 -5.05 -3.68 7.74
CA ASN A 39 -5.69 -4.83 7.08
C ASN A 39 -5.17 -6.18 7.61
N ASN A 40 -4.40 -6.21 8.71
CA ASN A 40 -3.75 -7.41 9.24
C ASN A 40 -2.87 -8.13 8.20
N VAL A 41 -2.33 -7.37 7.24
CA VAL A 41 -1.42 -7.86 6.21
C VAL A 41 -0.01 -7.81 6.80
N THR A 42 0.49 -8.98 7.18
CA THR A 42 1.80 -9.11 7.85
C THR A 42 2.81 -9.94 7.07
N THR A 43 2.43 -10.42 5.88
CA THR A 43 3.27 -11.22 5.00
C THR A 43 3.26 -10.68 3.58
N VAL A 44 4.37 -10.88 2.85
CA VAL A 44 4.51 -10.46 1.45
C VAL A 44 3.42 -11.09 0.55
N GLU A 45 3.02 -12.34 0.85
CA GLU A 45 1.93 -13.03 0.18
C GLU A 45 0.61 -12.24 0.28
N GLN A 46 0.27 -11.79 1.50
CA GLN A 46 -0.93 -11.00 1.78
C GLN A 46 -0.82 -9.58 1.21
N VAL A 47 0.39 -9.01 1.15
CA VAL A 47 0.62 -7.73 0.46
C VAL A 47 0.18 -7.84 -0.99
N ARG A 48 0.66 -8.84 -1.73
CA ARG A 48 0.29 -9.03 -3.13
C ARG A 48 -1.23 -9.14 -3.34
N GLN A 49 -1.92 -9.80 -2.41
CA GLN A 49 -3.38 -9.93 -2.45
C GLN A 49 -4.11 -8.61 -2.11
N SER A 50 -3.61 -7.86 -1.13
CA SER A 50 -4.20 -6.59 -0.70
C SER A 50 -3.92 -5.44 -1.65
N GLU A 51 -2.74 -5.39 -2.28
CA GLU A 51 -2.38 -4.45 -3.34
C GLU A 51 -3.33 -4.57 -4.53
N LYS A 52 -3.67 -5.80 -4.93
CA LYS A 52 -4.65 -6.03 -5.99
C LYS A 52 -6.00 -5.41 -5.65
N LYS A 53 -6.49 -5.64 -4.42
CA LYS A 53 -7.78 -5.08 -3.95
C LYS A 53 -7.76 -3.55 -3.75
N ASN A 54 -6.61 -2.99 -3.36
CA ASN A 54 -6.48 -1.56 -3.11
C ASN A 54 -6.30 -0.75 -4.38
N LYS A 55 -5.68 -1.32 -5.43
CA LYS A 55 -5.59 -0.67 -6.73
C LYS A 55 -6.98 -0.38 -7.30
N ASP A 56 -7.88 -1.35 -7.22
CA ASP A 56 -9.27 -1.22 -7.67
C ASP A 56 -10.01 -0.11 -6.90
N LYS A 57 -9.81 -0.02 -5.57
CA LYS A 57 -10.42 1.04 -4.74
C LYS A 57 -9.85 2.43 -5.01
N LYS A 58 -8.55 2.52 -5.29
CA LYS A 58 -7.87 3.80 -5.52
C LYS A 58 -8.27 4.41 -6.87
N GLU A 59 -8.39 3.59 -7.91
CA GLU A 59 -8.95 4.01 -9.20
C GLU A 59 -10.40 4.51 -9.03
N GLU A 60 -11.20 3.89 -8.16
CA GLU A 60 -12.56 4.35 -7.86
C GLU A 60 -12.59 5.67 -7.05
N GLN A 61 -11.62 5.90 -6.17
CA GLN A 61 -11.51 7.14 -5.41
C GLN A 61 -11.01 8.30 -6.28
N GLU A 62 -9.98 8.08 -7.10
CA GLU A 62 -9.46 9.07 -8.05
C GLU A 62 -10.51 9.40 -9.12
N ALA A 63 -11.31 8.43 -9.59
CA ALA A 63 -12.44 8.67 -10.48
C ALA A 63 -13.58 9.47 -9.81
N LYS A 64 -13.81 9.32 -8.51
CA LYS A 64 -14.80 10.12 -7.77
C LYS A 64 -14.33 11.56 -7.56
N ASP A 65 -13.04 11.75 -7.28
CA ASP A 65 -12.45 13.08 -7.13
C ASP A 65 -12.37 13.85 -8.47
N GLU A 66 -12.17 13.16 -9.60
CA GLU A 66 -12.18 13.78 -10.94
C GLU A 66 -13.57 14.22 -11.41
N TRP A 67 -14.63 13.55 -10.95
CA TRP A 67 -16.02 13.89 -11.32
C TRP A 67 -16.77 14.74 -10.28
N GLY A 68 -16.11 15.11 -9.18
CA GLY A 68 -16.56 16.18 -8.27
C GLY A 68 -17.92 15.97 -7.59
N TYR A 69 -18.24 14.75 -7.17
CA TYR A 69 -19.45 14.45 -6.39
C TYR A 69 -19.22 14.55 -4.87
#